data_AF-A0A3Q0RHV8-F1
#
_entry.id   AF-A0A3Q0RHV8-F1
#
_cell.length_a   1.000
_cell.length_b   1.000
_cell.length_c   1.000
_cell.angle_alpha   90.00
_cell.angle_beta   90.00
_cell.angle_gamma   90.00
#
_symmetry.space_group_name_H-M   'P 1'
#
loop_
_entity.id
_entity.type
_entity.pdbx_description
1 polymer ?
#
loop_
_entity_poly.entity_id
_entity_poly.type
_entity_poly.pdbx_seq_one_letter_code
_entity_poly.pdbx_strand_id
1 'polypeptide(L)'
;MVRAELLARLNDREYTNWLKAGRCLLILKDGLHPFTDRHMRAFHGDLLNQNALLRNQCQFSCKPRGNKLFSACRVCSEWQRVILRHHRQPDATVNWDNCFPPCWRTDHWEVAKAFMPRGQAKVKGADKFDAPALLNLINYCAYFSSVDPKLVREVIRYRNELMHSSEYRVTDEWMRHYWTTLKHFVRQFSHVPEMATVGKEIDEVSVFVLQQLESLGGFLQANKDLHERFSAELQAINSLKTKEKGGGSE
;
A
#
# COMPACT_ATOMS: atom_id res chain seq x y z
N MET A 1 -21.27 -5.28 27.56
CA MET A 1 -20.06 -6.03 27.15
C MET A 1 -19.36 -5.36 25.97
N VAL A 2 -19.98 -5.27 24.78
CA VAL A 2 -19.39 -4.65 23.56
C VAL A 2 -18.88 -3.21 23.74
N ARG A 3 -19.59 -2.40 24.54
CA ARG A 3 -19.22 -1.02 24.90
C ARG A 3 -17.86 -0.90 25.60
N ALA A 4 -17.75 -1.50 26.79
CA ALA A 4 -16.55 -1.44 27.63
C ALA A 4 -15.30 -1.96 26.91
N GLU A 5 -15.47 -2.90 25.98
CA GLU A 5 -14.40 -3.46 25.15
C GLU A 5 -13.91 -2.47 24.09
N LEU A 6 -14.81 -1.78 23.37
CA LEU A 6 -14.44 -0.72 22.43
C LEU A 6 -13.69 0.42 23.13
N LEU A 7 -14.19 0.78 24.30
CA LEU A 7 -13.60 1.72 25.25
C LEU A 7 -12.16 1.42 25.63
N ALA A 8 -11.94 0.19 26.08
CA ALA A 8 -10.63 -0.27 26.49
C ALA A 8 -9.66 -0.24 25.31
N ARG A 9 -10.13 -0.61 24.11
CA ARG A 9 -9.33 -0.56 22.88
C ARG A 9 -8.98 0.87 22.46
N LEU A 10 -9.93 1.80 22.48
CA LEU A 10 -9.63 3.18 22.11
C LEU A 10 -8.66 3.84 23.10
N ASN A 11 -8.74 3.49 24.39
CA ASN A 11 -7.77 3.94 25.41
C ASN A 11 -6.42 3.24 25.36
N ASP A 12 -6.30 2.19 24.56
CA ASP A 12 -5.08 1.45 24.40
C ASP A 12 -4.16 2.19 23.41
N ARG A 13 -3.01 2.61 23.93
CA ARG A 13 -2.01 3.35 23.17
C ARG A 13 -1.44 2.51 22.02
N GLU A 14 -1.23 1.21 22.23
CA GLU A 14 -0.69 0.33 21.20
C GLU A 14 -1.70 0.05 20.10
N TYR A 15 -2.99 -0.03 20.47
CA TYR A 15 -4.08 -0.11 19.48
C TYR A 15 -4.19 1.17 18.65
N THR A 16 -4.06 2.33 19.30
CA THR A 16 -4.08 3.62 18.60
C THR A 16 -2.88 3.76 17.67
N ASN A 17 -1.69 3.30 18.06
CA ASN A 17 -0.52 3.25 17.19
C ASN A 17 -0.75 2.33 15.98
N TRP A 18 -1.42 1.19 16.17
CA TRP A 18 -1.77 0.28 15.07
C TRP A 18 -2.70 0.97 14.06
N LEU A 19 -3.69 1.74 14.53
CA LEU A 19 -4.57 2.56 13.67
C LEU A 19 -3.80 3.65 12.92
N LYS A 20 -2.89 4.38 13.61
CA LYS A 20 -2.03 5.39 12.99
C LYS A 20 -1.17 4.79 11.88
N ALA A 21 -0.55 3.64 12.16
CA ALA A 21 0.29 2.93 11.20
C ALA A 21 -0.50 2.48 9.96
N GLY A 22 -1.71 1.94 10.17
CA GLY A 22 -2.63 1.57 9.09
C GLY A 22 -3.05 2.77 8.25
N ARG A 23 -3.36 3.91 8.89
CA ARG A 23 -3.70 5.15 8.18
C ARG A 23 -2.55 5.67 7.33
N CYS A 24 -1.31 5.60 7.83
CA CYS A 24 -0.12 5.97 7.06
C CYS A 24 0.01 5.14 5.77
N LEU A 25 -0.33 3.84 5.80
CA LEU A 25 -0.29 2.99 4.60
C LEU A 25 -1.33 3.39 3.55
N LEU A 26 -2.51 3.85 3.98
CA LEU A 26 -3.54 4.36 3.05
C LEU A 26 -3.08 5.65 2.38
N ILE A 27 -2.56 6.60 3.16
CA ILE A 27 -2.00 7.85 2.63
C ILE A 27 -0.84 7.55 1.66
N LEU A 28 0.03 6.61 2.03
CA LEU A 28 1.13 6.17 1.17
C LEU A 28 0.63 5.57 -0.15
N LYS A 29 -0.38 4.70 -0.10
CA LYS A 29 -1.00 4.11 -1.29
C LYS A 29 -1.46 5.21 -2.25
N ASP A 30 -2.18 6.21 -1.72
CA ASP A 30 -2.78 7.26 -2.52
C ASP A 30 -1.71 8.12 -3.22
N GLY A 31 -0.58 8.40 -2.56
CA GLY A 31 0.56 9.06 -3.21
C GLY A 31 1.33 8.18 -4.20
N LEU A 32 1.47 6.88 -3.92
CA LEU A 32 2.17 5.94 -4.81
C LEU A 32 1.42 5.70 -6.11
N HIS A 33 0.09 5.81 -6.09
CA HIS A 33 -0.74 5.46 -7.24
C HIS A 33 -0.46 6.32 -8.48
N PRO A 34 -0.52 7.67 -8.45
CA PRO A 34 -0.17 8.50 -9.61
C PRO A 34 1.27 8.28 -10.09
N PHE A 35 2.21 8.15 -9.15
CA PHE A 35 3.61 7.91 -9.45
C PHE A 35 3.81 6.59 -10.23
N THR A 36 3.25 5.50 -9.72
CA THR A 36 3.38 4.16 -10.33
C THR A 36 2.62 4.07 -11.65
N ASP A 37 1.45 4.69 -11.78
CA ASP A 37 0.68 4.70 -13.03
C ASP A 37 1.48 5.38 -14.15
N ARG A 38 2.02 6.59 -13.90
CA ARG A 38 2.82 7.33 -14.87
C ARG A 38 4.05 6.52 -15.33
N HIS A 39 4.79 5.95 -14.39
CA HIS A 39 5.99 5.17 -14.71
C HIS A 39 5.66 3.88 -15.44
N MET A 40 4.59 3.18 -15.06
CA MET A 40 4.19 1.95 -15.76
C MET A 40 3.67 2.22 -17.17
N ARG A 41 2.96 3.33 -17.41
CA ARG A 41 2.60 3.75 -18.77
C ARG A 41 3.83 4.03 -19.63
N ALA A 42 4.80 4.79 -19.10
CA ALA A 42 6.03 5.10 -19.80
C ALA A 42 6.82 3.81 -20.12
N PHE A 43 7.02 2.96 -19.12
CA PHE A 43 7.68 1.66 -19.28
C PHE A 43 7.01 0.79 -20.34
N HIS A 44 5.68 0.67 -20.29
CA HIS A 44 4.91 -0.10 -21.25
C HIS A 44 5.05 0.45 -22.68
N GLY A 45 4.96 1.77 -22.84
CA GLY A 45 5.20 2.45 -24.11
C GLY A 45 6.61 2.21 -24.65
N ASP A 46 7.63 2.31 -23.79
CA ASP A 46 9.03 2.04 -24.14
C ASP A 46 9.22 0.61 -24.65
N LEU A 47 8.64 -0.39 -23.96
CA LEU A 47 8.69 -1.79 -24.38
C LEU A 47 8.06 -1.98 -25.76
N LEU A 48 6.87 -1.43 -25.99
CA LEU A 48 6.16 -1.51 -27.27
C LEU A 48 6.97 -0.83 -28.38
N ASN A 49 7.58 0.32 -28.10
CA ASN A 49 8.37 1.06 -29.06
C ASN A 49 9.64 0.30 -29.46
N GLN A 50 10.33 -0.31 -28.50
CA GLN A 50 11.59 -1.04 -28.72
C GLN A 50 11.40 -2.42 -29.36
N ASN A 51 10.21 -3.01 -29.24
CA ASN A 51 9.97 -4.38 -29.71
C ASN A 51 8.64 -4.51 -30.47
N ALA A 52 8.73 -4.58 -31.81
CA ALA A 52 7.57 -4.71 -32.68
C ALA A 52 6.74 -5.98 -32.41
N LEU A 53 7.35 -7.07 -31.93
CA LEU A 53 6.63 -8.31 -31.64
C LEU A 53 5.63 -8.14 -30.48
N LEU A 54 5.93 -7.28 -29.51
CA LEU A 54 5.06 -7.00 -28.37
C LEU A 54 3.76 -6.27 -28.77
N ARG A 55 3.76 -5.63 -29.95
CA ARG A 55 2.58 -4.97 -30.53
C ARG A 55 1.62 -5.95 -31.20
N ASN A 56 2.00 -7.21 -31.34
CA ASN A 56 1.11 -8.23 -31.89
C ASN A 56 0.14 -8.74 -30.83
N GLN A 57 -1.00 -9.29 -31.26
CA GLN A 57 -1.97 -9.89 -30.34
C GLN A 57 -1.53 -11.29 -29.91
N CYS A 58 -1.88 -11.67 -28.68
CA CYS A 58 -1.82 -13.07 -28.26
C CYS A 58 -2.73 -13.93 -29.15
N GLN A 59 -2.18 -14.99 -29.76
CA GLN A 59 -2.90 -15.82 -30.74
C GLN A 59 -3.83 -16.85 -30.10
N PHE A 60 -3.51 -17.36 -28.91
CA PHE A 60 -4.19 -18.51 -28.31
C PHE A 60 -4.89 -18.18 -26.98
N SER A 61 -5.05 -16.90 -26.66
CA SER A 61 -5.57 -16.46 -25.36
C SER A 61 -4.83 -17.15 -24.19
N CYS A 62 -3.50 -17.09 -24.20
CA CYS A 62 -2.64 -17.83 -23.29
C CYS A 62 -3.01 -17.57 -21.83
N LYS A 63 -3.04 -18.62 -21.01
CA LYS A 63 -3.37 -18.55 -19.60
C LYS A 63 -2.24 -19.14 -18.74
N PRO A 64 -1.75 -18.39 -17.75
CA PRO A 64 -0.85 -18.91 -16.73
C PRO A 64 -1.48 -20.02 -15.89
N ARG A 65 -0.61 -20.82 -15.23
CA ARG A 65 -0.97 -21.73 -14.14
C ARG A 65 0.09 -21.66 -13.04
N GLY A 66 -0.32 -21.21 -11.86
CA GLY A 66 0.55 -20.92 -10.73
C GLY A 66 1.66 -19.95 -11.10
N ASN A 67 2.88 -20.44 -10.95
CA ASN A 67 4.11 -19.69 -11.21
C ASN A 67 4.71 -20.05 -12.58
N LYS A 68 3.90 -20.57 -13.52
CA LYS A 68 4.36 -20.95 -14.85
C LYS A 68 3.41 -20.45 -15.94
N LEU A 69 3.98 -20.01 -17.05
CA LEU A 69 3.27 -19.71 -18.29
C LEU A 69 3.52 -20.86 -19.28
N PHE A 70 2.74 -21.93 -19.18
CA PHE A 70 2.89 -23.10 -20.04
C PHE A 70 2.40 -22.82 -21.47
N SER A 71 3.11 -23.35 -22.48
CA SER A 71 2.72 -23.33 -23.89
C SER A 71 2.36 -21.92 -24.41
N ALA A 72 3.13 -20.92 -23.99
CA ALA A 72 2.95 -19.54 -24.43
C ALA A 72 3.14 -19.41 -25.95
N CYS A 73 2.25 -18.66 -26.60
CA CYS A 73 2.46 -18.26 -28.00
C CYS A 73 3.72 -17.38 -28.11
N ARG A 74 4.28 -17.26 -29.32
CA ARG A 74 5.48 -16.46 -29.59
C ARG A 74 5.44 -15.06 -28.96
N VAL A 75 4.29 -14.39 -29.00
CA VAL A 75 4.11 -13.04 -28.42
C VAL A 75 4.16 -13.08 -26.89
N CYS A 76 3.46 -14.03 -26.26
CA CYS A 76 3.44 -14.14 -24.79
C CYS A 76 4.77 -14.61 -24.22
N SER A 77 5.50 -15.47 -24.94
CA SER A 77 6.88 -15.84 -24.58
C SER A 77 7.81 -14.64 -24.61
N GLU A 78 7.65 -13.75 -25.60
CA GLU A 78 8.45 -12.54 -25.68
C GLU A 78 8.10 -11.54 -24.57
N TRP A 79 6.81 -11.37 -24.25
CA TRP A 79 6.38 -10.60 -23.08
C TRP A 79 6.98 -11.15 -21.78
N GLN A 80 6.91 -12.46 -21.57
CA GLN A 80 7.50 -13.12 -20.40
C GLN A 80 9.00 -12.84 -20.31
N ARG A 81 9.72 -12.95 -21.43
CA ARG A 81 11.16 -12.68 -21.51
C ARG A 81 11.50 -11.23 -21.13
N VAL A 82 10.78 -10.24 -21.66
CA VAL A 82 11.05 -8.83 -21.34
C VAL A 82 10.67 -8.50 -19.89
N ILE A 83 9.56 -9.02 -19.38
CA ILE A 83 9.16 -8.86 -17.98
C ILE A 83 10.25 -9.39 -17.05
N LEU A 84 10.74 -10.62 -17.29
CA LEU A 84 11.80 -11.23 -16.50
C LEU A 84 13.12 -10.44 -16.59
N ARG A 85 13.46 -9.91 -17.77
CA ARG A 85 14.66 -9.07 -17.95
C ARG A 85 14.60 -7.79 -17.11
N HIS A 86 13.41 -7.25 -16.89
CA HIS A 86 13.19 -6.06 -16.05
C HIS A 86 12.90 -6.40 -14.59
N HIS A 87 13.07 -7.66 -14.17
CA HIS A 87 12.97 -8.05 -12.77
C HIS A 87 14.32 -7.83 -12.06
N ARG A 88 14.33 -7.10 -10.93
CA ARG A 88 15.54 -6.87 -10.12
C ARG A 88 16.10 -8.15 -9.50
N GLN A 89 15.27 -9.18 -9.40
CA GLN A 89 15.63 -10.50 -8.88
C GLN A 89 15.24 -11.57 -9.90
N PRO A 90 16.09 -11.87 -10.89
CA PRO A 90 15.73 -12.80 -11.99
C PRO A 90 15.32 -14.20 -11.52
N ASP A 91 15.84 -14.64 -10.37
CA ASP A 91 15.53 -15.94 -9.76
C ASP A 91 14.25 -15.94 -8.91
N ALA A 92 13.66 -14.77 -8.67
CA ALA A 92 12.43 -14.67 -7.88
C ALA A 92 11.26 -15.31 -8.62
N THR A 93 10.39 -15.95 -7.84
CA THR A 93 9.19 -16.59 -8.37
C THR A 93 8.16 -15.54 -8.76
N VAL A 94 7.85 -15.46 -10.05
CA VAL A 94 6.77 -14.60 -10.57
C VAL A 94 5.42 -15.30 -10.43
N ASN A 95 4.45 -14.60 -9.84
CA ASN A 95 3.07 -15.05 -9.71
C ASN A 95 2.31 -14.85 -11.01
N TRP A 96 2.63 -15.64 -12.04
CA TRP A 96 2.02 -15.48 -13.37
C TRP A 96 0.49 -15.58 -13.35
N ASP A 97 -0.12 -16.33 -12.42
CA ASP A 97 -1.58 -16.35 -12.24
C ASP A 97 -2.23 -15.00 -11.93
N ASN A 98 -1.46 -14.01 -11.50
CA ASN A 98 -1.96 -12.64 -11.42
C ASN A 98 -2.27 -12.06 -12.82
N CYS A 99 -1.63 -12.60 -13.86
CA CYS A 99 -1.60 -12.01 -15.18
C CYS A 99 -2.63 -12.62 -16.14
N PHE A 100 -3.06 -11.80 -17.09
CA PHE A 100 -3.84 -12.14 -18.26
C PHE A 100 -3.07 -11.72 -19.52
N PRO A 101 -2.18 -12.61 -20.04
CA PRO A 101 -1.29 -12.32 -21.15
C PRO A 101 -1.91 -11.66 -22.40
N PRO A 102 -3.16 -11.95 -22.79
CA PRO A 102 -3.79 -11.28 -23.92
C PRO A 102 -3.92 -9.76 -23.77
N CYS A 103 -3.92 -9.24 -22.54
CA CYS A 103 -4.01 -7.81 -22.27
C CYS A 103 -2.65 -7.10 -22.12
N TRP A 104 -1.51 -7.82 -22.07
CA TRP A 104 -0.18 -7.20 -21.93
C TRP A 104 0.13 -6.17 -23.01
N ARG A 105 -0.40 -6.33 -24.23
CA ARG A 105 -0.23 -5.35 -25.32
C ARG A 105 -0.89 -4.00 -25.01
N THR A 106 -2.02 -3.99 -24.32
CA THR A 106 -2.92 -2.83 -24.25
C THR A 106 -3.07 -2.26 -22.85
N ASP A 107 -2.66 -3.00 -21.82
CA ASP A 107 -2.84 -2.64 -20.42
C ASP A 107 -1.50 -2.73 -19.67
N HIS A 108 -0.97 -1.57 -19.30
CA HIS A 108 0.29 -1.46 -18.54
C HIS A 108 0.18 -2.04 -17.13
N TRP A 109 -1.02 -2.04 -16.52
CA TRP A 109 -1.23 -2.67 -15.21
C TRP A 109 -1.21 -4.19 -15.30
N GLU A 110 -1.61 -4.74 -16.44
CA GLU A 110 -1.51 -6.18 -16.65
C GLU A 110 -0.06 -6.67 -16.70
N VAL A 111 0.85 -5.82 -17.19
CA VAL A 111 2.30 -6.05 -17.10
C VAL A 111 2.79 -5.86 -15.65
N ALA A 112 2.28 -4.84 -14.95
CA ALA A 112 2.66 -4.55 -13.56
C ALA A 112 2.39 -5.73 -12.61
N LYS A 113 1.30 -6.47 -12.82
CA LYS A 113 0.89 -7.62 -11.98
C LYS A 113 1.93 -8.73 -11.88
N ALA A 114 2.85 -8.85 -12.84
CA ALA A 114 3.95 -9.80 -12.78
C ALA A 114 4.99 -9.47 -11.68
N PHE A 115 5.05 -8.21 -11.24
CA PHE A 115 5.93 -7.74 -10.18
C PHE A 115 5.24 -7.67 -8.80
N MET A 116 3.99 -8.12 -8.71
CA MET A 116 3.16 -7.99 -7.51
C MET A 116 3.04 -9.31 -6.74
N PRO A 117 2.69 -9.27 -5.44
CA PRO A 117 2.41 -10.47 -4.66
C PRO A 117 1.22 -11.24 -5.24
N ARG A 118 1.07 -12.51 -4.86
CA ARG A 118 -0.09 -13.33 -5.27
C ARG A 118 -1.41 -12.65 -4.88
N GLY A 119 -2.44 -12.82 -5.72
CA GLY A 119 -3.82 -12.41 -5.40
C GLY A 119 -4.35 -11.25 -6.25
N GLN A 120 -3.58 -10.80 -7.25
CA GLN A 120 -3.93 -9.62 -8.05
C GLN A 120 -4.72 -9.93 -9.34
N ALA A 121 -5.01 -11.20 -9.58
CA ALA A 121 -5.69 -11.67 -10.81
C ALA A 121 -7.04 -10.99 -11.07
N LYS A 122 -7.82 -10.75 -10.01
CA LYS A 122 -9.18 -10.17 -10.11
C LYS A 122 -9.19 -8.64 -10.03
N VAL A 123 -8.06 -7.99 -9.81
CA VAL A 123 -7.99 -6.53 -9.71
C VAL A 123 -8.13 -5.93 -11.10
N LYS A 124 -9.26 -5.24 -11.30
CA LYS A 124 -9.64 -4.54 -12.53
C LYS A 124 -9.70 -3.04 -12.22
N GLY A 125 -8.59 -2.35 -12.45
CA GLY A 125 -8.43 -0.92 -12.18
C GLY A 125 -7.16 -0.61 -11.39
N ALA A 126 -6.41 0.37 -11.87
CA ALA A 126 -5.19 0.88 -11.27
C ALA A 126 -5.39 1.33 -9.80
N ASP A 127 -6.52 1.97 -9.54
CA ASP A 127 -6.92 2.60 -8.28
C ASP A 127 -7.21 1.60 -7.14
N LYS A 128 -7.38 0.32 -7.51
CA LYS A 128 -7.77 -0.76 -6.59
C LYS A 128 -6.58 -1.55 -6.04
N PHE A 129 -5.37 -1.28 -6.50
CA PHE A 129 -4.17 -1.87 -5.91
C PHE A 129 -3.93 -1.29 -4.51
N ASP A 130 -3.59 -2.16 -3.57
CA ASP A 130 -3.25 -1.76 -2.21
C ASP A 130 -1.77 -1.32 -2.13
N ALA A 131 -1.37 -0.66 -1.02
CA ALA A 131 0.03 -0.29 -0.80
C ALA A 131 1.01 -1.46 -1.00
N PRO A 132 0.73 -2.68 -0.48
CA PRO A 132 1.53 -3.87 -0.75
C PRO A 132 1.81 -4.15 -2.22
N ALA A 133 0.78 -4.11 -3.08
CA ALA A 133 0.94 -4.36 -4.51
C ALA A 133 1.85 -3.31 -5.14
N LEU A 134 1.64 -2.02 -4.83
CA LEU A 134 2.46 -0.92 -5.37
C LEU A 134 3.90 -0.95 -4.87
N LEU A 135 4.12 -1.25 -3.58
CA LEU A 135 5.46 -1.38 -3.01
C LEU A 135 6.23 -2.56 -3.64
N ASN A 136 5.57 -3.71 -3.85
CA ASN A 136 6.22 -4.85 -4.49
C ASN A 136 6.55 -4.56 -5.96
N LEU A 137 5.67 -3.87 -6.69
CA LEU A 137 5.95 -3.40 -8.03
C LEU A 137 7.24 -2.58 -8.08
N ILE A 138 7.39 -1.59 -7.19
CA ILE A 138 8.60 -0.75 -7.10
C ILE A 138 9.83 -1.58 -6.71
N ASN A 139 9.68 -2.50 -5.75
CA ASN A 139 10.79 -3.35 -5.29
C ASN A 139 11.31 -4.29 -6.39
N TYR A 140 10.44 -4.86 -7.21
CA TYR A 140 10.81 -5.91 -8.16
C TYR A 140 11.03 -5.42 -9.58
N CYS A 141 10.39 -4.32 -10.01
CA CYS A 141 10.61 -3.79 -11.36
C CYS A 141 11.83 -2.87 -11.40
N ALA A 142 12.79 -3.20 -12.27
CA ALA A 142 14.03 -2.46 -12.47
C ALA A 142 13.80 -1.07 -13.10
N TYR A 143 12.63 -0.82 -13.70
CA TYR A 143 12.28 0.50 -14.24
C TYR A 143 12.19 1.59 -13.16
N PHE A 144 11.90 1.22 -11.91
CA PHE A 144 11.86 2.15 -10.78
C PHE A 144 13.24 2.39 -10.15
N SER A 145 14.31 2.43 -10.95
CA SER A 145 15.70 2.44 -10.48
C SER A 145 16.07 3.65 -9.62
N SER A 146 15.28 4.73 -9.68
CA SER A 146 15.43 5.91 -8.83
C SER A 146 15.05 5.67 -7.36
N VAL A 147 14.36 4.56 -7.05
CA VAL A 147 13.94 4.20 -5.69
C VAL A 147 14.81 3.05 -5.15
N ASP A 148 15.47 3.30 -4.02
CA ASP A 148 16.26 2.33 -3.27
C ASP A 148 15.36 1.18 -2.78
N PRO A 149 15.58 -0.04 -3.29
CA PRO A 149 14.77 -1.19 -2.93
C PRO A 149 14.99 -1.63 -1.47
N LYS A 150 16.07 -1.22 -0.78
CA LYS A 150 16.25 -1.52 0.65
C LYS A 150 15.16 -0.86 1.48
N LEU A 151 14.94 0.44 1.29
CA LEU A 151 13.90 1.20 1.98
C LEU A 151 12.50 0.67 1.63
N VAL A 152 12.25 0.29 0.37
CA VAL A 152 10.97 -0.34 -0.03
C VAL A 152 10.73 -1.63 0.76
N ARG A 153 11.75 -2.49 0.89
CA ARG A 153 11.64 -3.75 1.65
C ARG A 153 11.39 -3.52 3.13
N GLU A 154 11.96 -2.48 3.73
CA GLU A 154 11.70 -2.15 5.13
C GLU A 154 10.24 -1.71 5.34
N VAL A 155 9.69 -0.88 4.45
CA VAL A 155 8.26 -0.52 4.51
C VAL A 155 7.37 -1.75 4.32
N ILE A 156 7.71 -2.64 3.38
CA ILE A 156 6.99 -3.92 3.21
C ILE A 156 7.06 -4.78 4.48
N ARG A 157 8.22 -4.84 5.14
CA ARG A 157 8.41 -5.57 6.40
C ARG A 157 7.47 -5.05 7.48
N TYR A 158 7.49 -3.74 7.73
CA TYR A 158 6.60 -3.14 8.74
C TYR A 158 5.12 -3.31 8.39
N ARG A 159 4.75 -3.22 7.11
CA ARG A 159 3.38 -3.53 6.67
C ARG A 159 3.01 -4.95 7.05
N ASN A 160 3.87 -5.94 6.77
CA ASN A 160 3.60 -7.34 7.08
C ASN A 160 3.49 -7.57 8.60
N GLU A 161 4.38 -6.97 9.40
CA GLU A 161 4.31 -7.02 10.86
C GLU A 161 2.99 -6.43 11.37
N LEU A 162 2.58 -5.26 10.86
CA LEU A 162 1.32 -4.61 11.21
C LEU A 162 0.10 -5.50 10.91
N MET A 163 0.06 -6.11 9.73
CA MET A 163 -1.03 -6.99 9.30
C MET A 163 -1.07 -8.32 10.05
N HIS A 164 0.05 -8.75 10.63
CA HIS A 164 0.15 -9.97 11.43
C HIS A 164 0.06 -9.72 12.93
N SER A 165 -0.12 -8.47 13.38
CA SER A 165 -0.43 -8.17 14.78
C SER A 165 -1.83 -8.69 15.12
N SER A 166 -1.89 -9.87 15.74
CA SER A 166 -3.15 -10.56 16.07
C SER A 166 -4.00 -9.81 17.10
N GLU A 167 -3.37 -9.00 17.95
CA GLU A 167 -4.04 -8.15 18.93
C GLU A 167 -4.34 -6.75 18.43
N TYR A 168 -3.95 -6.42 17.18
CA TYR A 168 -4.05 -5.08 16.62
C TYR A 168 -3.31 -4.03 17.45
N ARG A 169 -2.14 -4.41 17.99
CA ARG A 169 -1.31 -3.59 18.86
C ARG A 169 0.10 -3.47 18.31
N VAL A 170 0.68 -2.28 18.42
CA VAL A 170 2.11 -2.05 18.17
C VAL A 170 2.67 -1.05 19.19
N THR A 171 3.87 -1.32 19.67
CA THR A 171 4.52 -0.50 20.71
C THR A 171 4.91 0.89 20.17
N ASP A 172 5.14 1.85 21.07
CA ASP A 172 5.63 3.18 20.68
C ASP A 172 6.99 3.13 20.00
N GLU A 173 7.87 2.23 20.45
CA GLU A 173 9.19 2.01 19.84
C GLU A 173 9.04 1.51 18.40
N TRP A 174 8.17 0.52 18.19
CA TRP A 174 7.86 0.02 16.85
C TRP A 174 7.32 1.14 15.97
N MET A 175 6.36 1.94 16.48
CA MET A 175 5.76 3.04 15.73
C MET A 175 6.81 4.11 15.36
N ARG A 176 7.75 4.43 16.25
CA ARG A 176 8.84 5.37 15.98
C ARG A 176 9.76 4.88 14.85
N HIS A 177 10.10 3.60 14.84
CA HIS A 177 10.91 3.01 13.78
C HIS A 177 10.18 2.93 12.45
N TYR A 178 8.91 2.51 12.47
CA TYR A 178 8.06 2.51 11.29
C TYR A 178 7.96 3.91 10.67
N TRP A 179 7.68 4.91 11.50
CA TRP A 179 7.59 6.31 11.09
C TRP A 179 8.88 6.83 10.46
N THR A 180 10.02 6.57 11.11
CA THR A 180 11.34 6.97 10.61
C THR A 180 11.62 6.33 9.24
N THR A 181 11.34 5.03 9.12
CA THR A 181 11.47 4.28 7.86
C THR A 181 10.59 4.87 6.76
N LEU A 182 9.33 5.18 7.10
CA LEU A 182 8.37 5.75 6.16
C LEU A 182 8.81 7.14 5.68
N LYS A 183 9.33 7.99 6.57
CA LYS A 183 9.91 9.29 6.20
C LYS A 183 11.10 9.15 5.26
N HIS A 184 12.02 8.23 5.54
CA HIS A 184 13.13 7.96 4.64
C HIS A 184 12.65 7.48 3.27
N PHE A 185 11.63 6.61 3.23
CA PHE A 185 11.03 6.17 1.98
C PHE A 185 10.39 7.33 1.20
N VAL A 186 9.52 8.13 1.82
CA VAL A 186 8.82 9.25 1.16
C VAL A 186 9.81 10.30 0.63
N ARG A 187 10.93 10.55 1.34
CA ARG A 187 11.97 11.49 0.88
C ARG A 187 12.61 11.12 -0.46
N GLN A 188 12.60 9.85 -0.85
CA GLN A 188 13.08 9.42 -2.17
C GLN A 188 12.25 10.01 -3.32
N PHE A 189 11.02 10.42 -3.02
CA PHE A 189 10.08 11.00 -3.97
C PHE A 189 10.02 12.53 -3.87
N SER A 190 11.05 13.19 -3.33
CA SER A 190 11.11 14.67 -3.21
C SER A 190 10.94 15.42 -4.54
N HIS A 191 11.20 14.74 -5.66
CA HIS A 191 11.02 15.22 -7.03
C HIS A 191 9.60 14.97 -7.59
N VAL A 192 8.72 14.31 -6.84
CA VAL A 192 7.35 13.94 -7.23
C VAL A 192 6.37 14.82 -6.46
N PRO A 193 5.67 15.76 -7.12
CA PRO A 193 4.79 16.72 -6.46
C PRO A 193 3.71 16.08 -5.58
N GLU A 194 3.12 14.96 -6.05
CA GLU A 194 2.07 14.22 -5.33
C GLU A 194 2.57 13.65 -4.00
N MET A 195 3.87 13.35 -3.90
CA MET A 195 4.48 12.80 -2.69
C MET A 195 4.85 13.85 -1.65
N ALA A 196 4.94 15.13 -2.04
CA ALA A 196 5.14 16.21 -1.09
C ALA A 196 3.95 16.33 -0.13
N THR A 197 2.73 16.21 -0.65
CA THR A 197 1.49 16.21 0.15
C THR A 197 1.43 14.99 1.07
N VAL A 198 1.81 13.81 0.58
CA VAL A 198 1.86 12.58 1.38
C VAL A 198 2.78 12.69 2.59
N GLY A 199 3.96 13.30 2.44
CA GLY A 199 4.87 13.52 3.57
C GLY A 199 4.23 14.37 4.67
N LYS A 200 3.54 15.44 4.28
CA LYS A 200 2.82 16.32 5.20
C LYS A 200 1.63 15.62 5.86
N GLU A 201 0.82 14.91 5.09
CA GLU A 201 -0.32 14.16 5.62
C GLU A 201 0.11 13.07 6.60
N ILE A 202 1.21 12.36 6.32
CA ILE A 202 1.80 11.40 7.26
C ILE A 202 2.15 12.11 8.56
N ASP A 203 2.86 13.25 8.51
CA ASP A 203 3.21 14.05 9.69
C ASP A 203 1.99 14.47 10.53
N GLU A 204 0.86 14.70 9.88
CA GLU A 204 -0.40 15.10 10.51
C GLU A 204 -1.28 13.92 10.94
N VAL A 205 -0.90 12.66 10.70
CA VAL A 205 -1.72 11.47 11.05
C VAL A 205 -2.09 11.44 12.53
N SER A 206 -1.19 11.87 13.42
CA SER A 206 -1.48 11.97 14.85
C SER A 206 -2.67 12.89 15.11
N VAL A 207 -2.75 14.03 14.43
CA VAL A 207 -3.87 14.99 14.53
C VAL A 207 -5.13 14.41 13.90
N PHE A 208 -5.01 13.73 12.76
CA PHE A 208 -6.18 13.17 12.06
C PHE A 208 -6.84 12.00 12.81
N VAL A 209 -6.05 11.09 13.40
CA VAL A 209 -6.59 9.99 14.23
C VAL A 209 -7.28 10.56 15.46
N LEU A 210 -6.70 11.59 16.10
CA LEU A 210 -7.38 12.34 17.17
C LEU A 210 -8.70 12.97 16.69
N GLN A 211 -8.73 13.57 15.50
CA GLN A 211 -9.91 14.24 14.96
C GLN A 211 -11.03 13.27 14.54
N GLN A 212 -10.68 12.09 14.05
CA GLN A 212 -11.64 10.99 13.79
C GLN A 212 -12.25 10.48 15.11
N LEU A 213 -11.43 10.35 16.16
CA LEU A 213 -11.92 10.06 17.50
C LEU A 213 -12.77 11.22 18.05
N GLU A 214 -12.44 12.48 17.75
CA GLU A 214 -13.26 13.65 18.06
C GLU A 214 -14.63 13.59 17.37
N SER A 215 -14.67 13.28 16.08
CA SER A 215 -15.91 13.16 15.31
C SER A 215 -16.76 11.99 15.78
N LEU A 216 -16.15 10.85 16.10
CA LEU A 216 -16.86 9.71 16.68
C LEU A 216 -17.42 10.07 18.06
N GLY A 217 -16.62 10.72 18.91
CA GLY A 217 -17.10 11.25 20.19
C GLY A 217 -18.26 12.22 20.01
N GLY A 218 -18.12 13.22 19.15
CA GLY A 218 -19.16 14.21 18.88
C GLY A 218 -20.45 13.59 18.33
N PHE A 219 -20.35 12.62 17.43
CA PHE A 219 -21.50 11.84 16.94
C PHE A 219 -22.19 11.10 18.08
N LEU A 220 -21.43 10.41 18.93
CA LEU A 220 -21.98 9.73 20.11
C LEU A 220 -22.59 10.73 21.10
N GLN A 221 -22.12 11.97 21.16
CA GLN A 221 -22.66 13.03 22.04
C GLN A 221 -23.96 13.63 21.50
N ALA A 222 -24.07 13.77 20.18
CA ALA A 222 -25.22 14.35 19.50
C ALA A 222 -26.45 13.43 19.45
N ASN A 223 -26.24 12.11 19.54
CA ASN A 223 -27.31 11.12 19.51
C ASN A 223 -27.59 10.63 20.93
N LYS A 224 -28.61 11.17 21.61
CA LYS A 224 -28.83 10.97 23.06
C LYS A 224 -28.98 9.50 23.47
N ASP A 225 -29.62 8.69 22.65
CA ASP A 225 -29.75 7.24 22.81
C ASP A 225 -28.39 6.54 22.70
N LEU A 226 -27.57 6.94 21.72
CA LEU A 226 -26.19 6.48 21.56
C LEU A 226 -25.25 7.13 22.58
N HIS A 227 -25.57 8.28 23.16
CA HIS A 227 -24.79 8.96 24.18
C HIS A 227 -24.94 8.23 25.51
N GLU A 228 -26.18 7.99 25.94
CA GLU A 228 -26.46 7.16 27.10
C GLU A 228 -25.90 5.75 26.87
N ARG A 229 -25.97 5.26 25.61
CA ARG A 229 -25.39 4.00 25.16
C ARG A 229 -23.90 4.05 24.77
N PHE A 230 -23.17 5.16 24.84
CA PHE A 230 -21.70 5.21 24.64
C PHE A 230 -20.95 6.31 25.45
N SER A 231 -21.53 6.79 26.57
CA SER A 231 -21.01 7.82 27.47
C SER A 231 -19.62 7.54 28.04
N ALA A 232 -19.33 6.30 28.44
CA ALA A 232 -18.01 5.94 28.92
C ALA A 232 -16.97 6.04 27.78
N GLU A 233 -17.30 5.61 26.56
CA GLU A 233 -16.45 5.70 25.34
C GLU A 233 -16.12 7.13 25.01
N LEU A 234 -17.09 8.01 25.20
CA LEU A 234 -16.93 9.43 25.08
C LEU A 234 -15.98 10.02 26.12
N GLN A 235 -16.07 9.60 27.37
CA GLN A 235 -15.14 10.04 28.43
C GLN A 235 -13.70 9.57 28.15
N ALA A 236 -13.53 8.36 27.62
CA ALA A 236 -12.25 7.81 27.19
C ALA A 236 -11.65 8.56 26.00
N ILE A 237 -12.43 8.73 24.94
CA ILE A 237 -12.08 9.54 23.77
C ILE A 237 -11.62 10.94 24.20
N ASN A 238 -12.33 11.57 25.14
CA ASN A 238 -11.96 12.89 25.66
C ASN A 238 -10.69 12.88 26.53
N SER A 239 -10.43 11.80 27.27
CA SER A 239 -9.22 11.62 28.10
C SER A 239 -7.96 11.34 27.28
N LEU A 240 -8.08 10.68 26.12
CA LEU A 240 -6.98 10.49 25.18
C LEU A 240 -6.57 11.80 24.51
N LYS A 241 -7.55 12.65 24.16
CA LYS A 241 -7.29 13.97 23.58
C LYS A 241 -6.47 14.87 24.51
N THR A 242 -6.78 14.87 25.80
CA THR A 242 -6.04 15.68 26.78
C THR A 242 -4.62 15.17 26.99
N LYS A 243 -4.40 13.86 26.93
CA LYS A 243 -3.04 13.26 27.01
C LYS A 243 -2.19 13.53 25.77
N GLU A 244 -2.74 13.42 24.56
CA GLU A 244 -1.96 13.70 23.34
C GLU A 244 -1.69 15.20 23.12
N LYS A 245 -2.56 16.11 23.58
CA LYS A 245 -2.30 17.57 23.55
C LYS A 245 -1.27 18.03 24.58
N GLY A 246 -1.03 17.25 25.65
CA GLY A 246 -0.05 17.57 26.70
C GLY A 246 1.36 17.01 26.47
N GLY A 247 1.52 15.99 25.62
CA GLY A 247 2.83 15.33 25.38
C GLY A 247 3.67 15.91 24.26
N GLY A 248 3.29 17.07 23.69
CA GLY A 248 4.00 17.74 22.59
C GLY A 248 5.03 18.79 23.02
N SER A 249 5.29 18.91 24.33
CA SER A 249 6.25 19.86 24.90
C SER A 249 7.17 19.13 25.88
N GLU A 250 8.10 18.34 25.33
CA GLU A 250 9.37 17.91 25.94
C GLU A 250 10.31 17.37 24.85
#